data_AF-A0A3B4TKP2-F1
#
_entry.id   AF-A0A3B4TKP2-F1
#
_cell.length_a   1.000
_cell.length_b   1.000
_cell.length_c   1.000
_cell.angle_alpha   90.00
_cell.angle_beta   90.00
_cell.angle_gamma   90.00
#
_symmetry.space_group_name_H-M   'P 1'
#
loop_
_entity.id
_entity.type
_entity.pdbx_description
1 polymer ?
#
loop_
_entity_poly.entity_id
_entity_poly.type
_entity_poly.pdbx_seq_one_letter_code
_entity_poly.pdbx_strand_id
1 'polypeptide(L)'
;MCKMNSHSVSSSRPLLSPFYGLASALKWFLSNFLHKKKGDILQPCDTEYPSFVYEPSVKETNSIIKCGRCQRMFVVQQIPESNLLMLVVQADCDCSRQYGPLTLEPKEVKNASVKCDRMRSQKIRRRPESCHAYHPQ
;
A
#
# COMPACT_ATOMS: atom_id res chain seq x y z
N MET A 1 -10.20 -0.27 3.52
CA MET A 1 -10.59 0.52 4.71
C MET A 1 -9.38 1.30 5.15
N CYS A 2 -9.53 2.60 5.41
CA CYS A 2 -8.41 3.48 5.73
C CYS A 2 -8.45 3.86 7.19
N LYS A 3 -7.27 4.05 7.75
CA LYS A 3 -7.11 4.52 9.12
C LYS A 3 -7.63 5.96 9.20
N MET A 4 -8.54 6.20 10.13
CA MET A 4 -8.99 7.55 10.41
C MET A 4 -7.81 8.33 10.96
N ASN A 5 -7.32 9.33 10.22
CA ASN A 5 -6.35 10.29 10.73
C ASN A 5 -7.06 11.17 11.77
N SER A 6 -7.22 10.67 13.00
CA SER A 6 -7.29 11.58 14.13
C SER A 6 -5.95 12.29 14.19
N HIS A 7 -5.92 13.62 14.17
CA HIS A 7 -4.72 14.43 14.38
C HIS A 7 -3.95 13.94 15.62
N SER A 8 -3.03 13.00 15.42
CA SER A 8 -2.18 12.46 16.46
C SER A 8 -0.83 13.14 16.31
N VAL A 9 -0.56 14.08 17.21
CA VAL A 9 0.74 14.72 17.36
C VAL A 9 1.77 13.63 17.65
N SER A 10 2.52 13.22 16.63
CA SER A 10 3.66 12.32 16.80
C SER A 10 4.82 13.14 17.36
N SER A 11 5.03 13.07 18.67
CA SER A 11 6.24 13.59 19.31
C SER A 11 7.22 12.44 19.55
N SER A 12 8.22 12.35 18.68
CA SER A 12 9.38 11.46 18.81
C SER A 12 10.64 12.27 19.21
N ARG A 13 10.89 12.30 20.53
CA ARG A 13 12.14 12.24 21.36
C ARG A 13 13.47 12.89 20.90
N PRO A 14 14.34 13.29 21.87
CA PRO A 14 15.39 12.36 22.34
C PRO A 14 15.52 12.26 23.88
N LEU A 15 16.12 11.16 24.35
CA LEU A 15 16.37 10.79 25.76
C LEU A 15 17.78 11.22 26.18
N LEU A 16 17.97 11.65 27.44
CA LEU A 16 19.17 11.34 28.26
C LEU A 16 18.97 11.79 29.73
N SER A 17 18.35 10.96 30.58
CA SER A 17 18.57 11.00 32.05
C SER A 17 17.91 9.80 32.76
N PRO A 18 18.52 9.25 33.84
CA PRO A 18 17.99 8.10 34.59
C PRO A 18 16.60 8.31 35.19
N PHE A 19 16.22 9.55 35.49
CA PHE A 19 14.89 9.90 36.01
C PHE A 19 13.77 9.65 35.00
N TYR A 20 14.07 9.73 33.70
CA TYR A 20 13.10 9.46 32.64
C TYR A 20 12.82 7.96 32.48
N GLY A 21 13.70 7.08 32.95
CA GLY A 21 13.48 5.62 32.97
C GLY A 21 12.27 5.26 33.82
N LEU A 22 12.23 5.71 35.08
CA LEU A 22 11.11 5.48 35.99
C LEU A 22 9.81 6.17 35.52
N ALA A 23 9.90 7.40 35.04
CA ALA A 23 8.74 8.12 34.51
C ALA A 23 8.17 7.47 33.23
N SER A 24 9.03 6.88 32.38
CA SER A 24 8.59 6.16 31.19
C SER A 24 7.95 4.82 31.52
N ALA A 25 8.46 4.09 32.52
CA ALA A 25 7.83 2.87 33.02
C ALA A 25 6.46 3.18 33.64
N LEU A 26 6.35 4.23 34.46
CA LEU A 26 5.09 4.67 35.04
C LEU A 26 4.08 5.11 33.97
N LYS A 27 4.52 5.91 32.98
CA LYS A 27 3.68 6.26 31.82
C LYS A 27 3.27 5.04 31.01
N TRP A 28 4.15 4.06 30.84
CA TRP A 28 3.84 2.83 30.12
C TRP A 28 2.80 2.01 30.89
N PHE A 29 2.96 1.84 32.20
CA PHE A 29 1.97 1.17 33.05
C PHE A 29 0.62 1.89 33.03
N LEU A 30 0.60 3.22 33.22
CA LEU A 30 -0.63 4.02 33.15
C LEU A 30 -1.29 3.96 31.76
N SER A 31 -0.49 3.97 30.69
CA SER A 31 -0.99 3.86 29.31
C SER A 31 -1.62 2.49 29.03
N ASN A 32 -1.04 1.40 29.52
CA ASN A 32 -1.59 0.06 29.30
C ASN A 32 -2.82 -0.24 30.16
N PHE A 33 -2.91 0.32 31.38
CA PHE A 33 -4.00 0.01 32.32
C PHE A 33 -5.20 0.96 32.21
N LEU A 34 -5.00 2.24 31.88
CA LEU A 34 -6.08 3.24 31.80
C LEU A 34 -6.57 3.52 30.37
N HIS A 35 -5.69 3.43 29.37
CA HIS A 35 -6.08 3.60 27.98
C HIS A 35 -6.28 2.23 27.34
N LYS A 36 -7.54 1.76 27.35
CA LYS A 36 -8.03 0.78 26.37
C LYS A 36 -7.50 1.25 25.00
N LYS A 37 -6.56 0.51 24.39
CA LYS A 37 -6.05 0.84 23.05
C LYS A 37 -7.27 1.06 22.17
N LYS A 38 -7.54 2.31 21.82
CA LYS A 38 -8.57 2.68 20.85
C LYS A 38 -8.14 1.96 19.58
N GLY A 39 -8.79 0.83 19.27
CA GLY A 39 -8.57 0.14 18.01
C GLY A 39 -8.67 1.17 16.90
N ASP A 40 -7.76 1.11 15.94
CA ASP A 40 -7.76 2.07 14.83
C ASP A 40 -9.15 2.07 14.20
N ILE A 41 -9.85 3.20 14.31
CA ILE A 41 -11.19 3.35 13.74
C ILE A 41 -10.97 3.38 12.22
N LEU A 42 -11.43 2.33 11.57
CA LEU A 42 -11.32 2.15 10.13
C LEU A 42 -12.58 2.67 9.44
N GLN A 43 -12.41 3.48 8.40
CA GLN A 43 -13.51 3.99 7.58
C GLN A 43 -13.43 3.42 6.15
N PRO A 44 -14.58 3.25 5.44
CA PRO A 44 -14.57 3.05 4.00
C PRO A 44 -13.85 4.19 3.28
N CYS A 45 -12.94 3.83 2.37
CA CYS A 45 -12.15 4.74 1.55
C CYS A 45 -11.81 4.04 0.23
N ASP A 46 -11.47 4.83 -0.78
CA ASP A 46 -10.95 4.30 -2.04
C ASP A 46 -9.46 3.96 -1.88
N THR A 47 -9.09 2.76 -2.29
CA THR A 47 -7.71 2.27 -2.26
C THR A 47 -7.29 1.79 -3.63
N GLU A 48 -6.08 2.14 -4.04
CA GLU A 48 -5.43 1.61 -5.24
C GLU A 48 -4.41 0.53 -4.88
N TYR A 49 -4.31 -0.48 -5.73
CA TYR A 49 -3.37 -1.59 -5.59
C TYR A 49 -2.46 -1.62 -6.81
N PRO A 50 -1.12 -1.69 -6.63
CA PRO A 50 -0.22 -1.92 -7.75
C PRO A 50 -0.44 -3.35 -8.28
N SER A 51 -0.73 -3.49 -9.57
CA SER A 51 -0.86 -4.77 -10.26
C SER A 51 0.23 -4.93 -11.31
N PHE A 52 0.81 -6.12 -11.41
CA PHE A 52 1.85 -6.44 -12.39
C PHE A 52 1.36 -7.57 -13.29
N VAL A 53 1.67 -7.48 -14.58
CA VAL A 53 1.38 -8.51 -15.59
C VAL A 53 2.67 -8.80 -16.33
N TYR A 54 3.00 -10.08 -16.49
CA TYR A 54 4.15 -10.50 -17.30
C TYR A 54 3.83 -10.39 -18.79
N GLU A 55 4.74 -9.82 -19.57
CA GLU A 55 4.57 -9.66 -21.01
C GLU A 55 5.33 -10.76 -21.78
N PRO A 56 4.63 -11.68 -22.50
CA PRO A 56 5.25 -12.86 -23.12
C PRO A 56 6.15 -12.58 -24.33
N SER A 57 6.19 -11.34 -24.82
CA SER A 57 7.06 -10.91 -25.91
C SER A 57 8.55 -11.07 -25.56
N VAL A 58 8.84 -11.13 -24.26
CA VAL A 58 10.18 -11.25 -23.70
C VAL A 58 10.49 -12.72 -23.38
N LYS A 59 10.78 -13.50 -24.43
CA LYS A 59 11.18 -14.92 -24.31
C LYS A 59 12.62 -15.00 -23.82
N GLU A 60 12.79 -15.38 -22.56
CA GLU A 60 14.09 -15.58 -21.89
C GLU A 60 15.02 -14.37 -21.94
N THR A 61 14.89 -13.47 -20.96
CA THR A 61 15.89 -12.45 -20.73
C THR A 61 17.00 -12.97 -19.85
N ASN A 62 18.13 -13.31 -20.47
CA ASN A 62 19.41 -13.17 -19.82
C ASN A 62 19.62 -11.66 -19.58
N SER A 63 19.53 -11.23 -18.33
CA SER A 63 19.60 -9.83 -17.96
C SER A 63 20.53 -9.61 -16.78
N ILE A 64 21.03 -8.38 -16.69
CA ILE A 64 22.02 -7.99 -15.68
C ILE A 64 21.47 -6.77 -14.95
N ILE A 65 21.36 -6.85 -13.62
CA ILE A 65 21.02 -5.72 -12.76
C ILE A 65 22.30 -5.13 -12.15
N LYS A 66 22.48 -3.82 -12.29
CA LYS A 66 23.64 -3.10 -11.73
C LYS A 66 23.32 -2.58 -10.34
N CYS A 67 24.06 -3.04 -9.34
CA CYS A 67 23.85 -2.71 -7.93
C CYS A 67 24.93 -1.74 -7.40
N GLY A 68 25.39 -0.83 -8.28
CA GLY A 68 26.45 0.13 -7.99
C GLY A 68 27.82 -0.43 -8.33
N ARG A 69 28.48 -1.08 -7.35
CA ARG A 69 29.86 -1.60 -7.51
C ARG A 69 29.94 -3.05 -7.99
N CYS A 70 28.82 -3.77 -7.96
CA CYS A 70 28.70 -5.11 -8.52
C CYS A 70 27.49 -5.17 -9.45
N GLN A 71 27.48 -6.21 -10.28
CA GLN A 71 26.36 -6.52 -11.16
C GLN A 71 25.92 -7.95 -10.86
N ARG A 72 24.61 -8.20 -10.96
CA ARG A 72 24.02 -9.49 -10.68
C ARG A 72 23.28 -9.93 -11.93
N MET A 73 23.63 -11.09 -12.47
CA MET A 73 22.91 -11.64 -13.61
C MET A 73 21.74 -12.51 -13.16
N PHE A 74 20.68 -12.45 -13.93
CA PHE A 74 19.48 -13.25 -13.73
C PHE A 74 18.92 -13.73 -15.06
N VAL A 75 18.23 -14.86 -14.99
CA VAL A 75 17.53 -15.48 -16.10
C VAL A 75 16.08 -15.68 -15.69
N VAL A 76 15.16 -15.22 -16.54
CA VAL A 76 13.71 -15.44 -16.36
C VAL A 76 13.23 -16.37 -17.46
N GLN A 77 12.63 -17.49 -17.07
CA GLN A 77 12.06 -18.46 -18.01
C GLN A 77 10.59 -18.72 -17.66
N GLN A 78 9.72 -18.73 -18.67
CA GLN A 78 8.32 -19.11 -18.46
C GLN A 78 8.19 -20.63 -18.32
N ILE A 79 7.42 -21.08 -17.34
CA ILE A 79 7.09 -22.51 -17.22
C ILE A 79 5.93 -22.80 -18.19
N PRO A 80 6.10 -23.74 -19.15
CA PRO A 80 5.08 -24.06 -20.15
C PRO A 80 3.72 -24.35 -19.51
N GLU A 81 2.65 -23.99 -20.23
CA GLU A 81 1.27 -24.26 -19.83
C GLU A 81 0.86 -23.69 -18.46
N SER A 82 1.57 -22.67 -17.98
CA SER A 82 1.28 -22.04 -16.68
C SER A 82 1.51 -20.52 -16.70
N ASN A 83 1.03 -19.85 -15.65
CA ASN A 83 1.33 -18.44 -15.35
C ASN A 83 2.58 -18.28 -14.47
N LEU A 84 3.35 -19.36 -14.25
CA LEU A 84 4.52 -19.34 -13.39
C LEU A 84 5.78 -18.96 -14.18
N LEU A 85 6.69 -18.29 -13.50
CA LEU A 85 8.00 -17.89 -14.00
C LEU A 85 9.09 -18.47 -13.11
N MET A 86 10.11 -19.05 -13.73
CA MET A 86 11.33 -19.47 -13.06
C MET A 86 12.37 -18.34 -13.14
N LEU A 87 12.76 -17.82 -11.98
CA LEU A 87 13.79 -16.79 -11.84
C LEU A 87 15.05 -17.41 -11.24
N VAL A 88 16.14 -17.43 -12.00
CA VAL A 88 17.45 -17.87 -11.53
C VAL A 88 18.35 -16.66 -11.38
N VAL A 89 19.00 -16.51 -10.23
CA VAL A 89 19.83 -15.34 -9.92
C VAL A 89 21.16 -15.79 -9.32
N GLN A 90 22.27 -15.18 -9.74
CA GLN A 90 23.56 -15.39 -9.07
C GLN A 90 23.53 -14.82 -7.64
N ALA A 91 24.33 -15.36 -6.72
CA ALA A 91 24.32 -14.95 -5.30
C ALA A 91 25.58 -14.16 -4.90
N ASP A 92 26.24 -13.54 -5.88
CA ASP A 92 27.53 -12.87 -5.77
C ASP A 92 27.45 -11.42 -5.27
N CYS A 93 26.26 -10.80 -5.30
CA CYS A 93 26.06 -9.37 -5.02
C CYS A 93 24.76 -9.12 -4.22
N ASP A 94 24.85 -8.38 -3.10
CA ASP A 94 23.69 -7.92 -2.33
C ASP A 94 23.20 -6.55 -2.82
N CYS A 95 22.04 -6.55 -3.47
CA CYS A 95 21.42 -5.37 -4.07
C CYS A 95 20.36 -4.71 -3.16
N SER A 96 20.14 -5.24 -1.95
CA SER A 96 19.06 -4.81 -1.05
C SER A 96 19.18 -3.36 -0.57
N ARG A 97 20.41 -2.80 -0.60
CA ARG A 97 20.65 -1.39 -0.25
C ARG A 97 20.23 -0.41 -1.35
N GLN A 98 20.26 -0.83 -2.61
CA GLN A 98 19.94 0.05 -3.74
C GLN A 98 18.48 -0.04 -4.15
N TYR A 99 17.90 -1.24 -4.09
CA TYR A 99 16.50 -1.47 -4.40
C TYR A 99 15.77 -1.84 -3.10
N GLY A 100 14.93 -0.93 -2.62
CA GLY A 100 14.06 -1.18 -1.47
C GLY A 100 13.02 -2.27 -1.77
N PRO A 101 12.40 -2.85 -0.72
CA PRO A 101 11.35 -3.84 -0.91
C PRO A 101 10.18 -3.24 -1.68
N LEU A 102 9.69 -4.00 -2.67
CA LEU A 102 8.48 -3.63 -3.40
C LEU A 102 7.26 -4.04 -2.58
N THR A 103 6.56 -3.07 -2.02
CA THR A 103 5.38 -3.32 -1.19
C THR A 103 4.11 -3.37 -2.05
N LEU A 104 3.33 -4.45 -1.92
CA LEU A 104 1.99 -4.60 -2.54
C LEU A 104 0.86 -4.03 -1.68
N GLU A 105 1.19 -3.10 -0.77
CA GLU A 105 0.22 -2.54 0.16
C GLU A 105 -0.74 -1.58 -0.56
N PRO A 106 -2.04 -1.62 -0.22
CA PRO A 106 -3.02 -0.67 -0.72
C PRO A 106 -2.63 0.76 -0.33
N LYS A 107 -2.68 1.66 -1.30
CA LYS A 107 -2.53 3.09 -1.06
C LYS A 107 -3.89 3.77 -1.07
N GLU A 108 -4.12 4.65 -0.10
CA GLU A 108 -5.34 5.46 -0.05
C GLU A 108 -5.32 6.53 -1.12
N VAL A 109 -6.38 6.59 -1.93
CA VAL A 109 -6.53 7.62 -2.96
C VAL A 109 -7.27 8.82 -2.37
N LYS A 110 -6.54 9.91 -2.08
CA LYS A 110 -7.08 11.12 -1.45
C LYS A 110 -7.57 12.19 -2.43
N ASN A 111 -7.56 11.89 -3.73
CA ASN A 111 -7.70 12.91 -4.77
C ASN A 111 -9.18 13.26 -5.04
N ALA A 112 -9.57 14.51 -4.70
CA ALA A 112 -10.87 15.05 -5.06
C ALA A 112 -11.13 15.09 -6.58
N SER A 113 -10.07 15.12 -7.42
CA SER A 113 -10.22 15.12 -8.88
C SER A 113 -10.82 13.81 -9.42
N VAL A 114 -10.54 12.67 -8.77
CA VAL A 114 -11.04 11.35 -9.20
C VAL A 114 -12.56 11.30 -9.17
N LYS A 115 -13.19 12.03 -8.23
CA LYS A 115 -14.65 12.19 -8.20
C LYS A 115 -15.16 12.95 -9.42
N CYS A 116 -14.49 14.03 -9.82
CA CYS A 116 -14.85 14.81 -11.01
C CYS A 116 -14.66 14.00 -12.30
N ASP A 117 -13.55 13.28 -12.42
CA ASP A 117 -13.28 12.41 -13.57
C ASP A 117 -14.29 11.27 -13.68
N ARG A 118 -14.72 10.72 -12.53
CA ARG A 118 -15.80 9.73 -12.46
C ARG A 118 -17.15 10.31 -12.84
N MET A 119 -17.44 11.57 -12.50
CA MET A 119 -18.66 12.24 -12.95
C MET A 119 -18.66 12.47 -14.46
N ARG A 120 -17.49 12.77 -15.04
CA ARG A 120 -17.32 12.92 -16.49
C ARG A 120 -17.46 11.59 -17.25
N SER A 121 -17.04 10.49 -16.65
CA SER A 121 -17.04 9.14 -17.24
C SER A 121 -18.20 8.25 -16.78
N GLN A 122 -19.31 8.85 -16.28
CA GLN A 122 -20.44 8.05 -15.80
C GLN A 122 -20.99 7.14 -16.90
N LYS A 123 -21.08 5.84 -16.60
CA LYS A 123 -21.78 4.87 -17.45
C LYS A 123 -23.22 5.34 -17.66
N ILE A 124 -23.72 5.21 -18.89
CA ILE A 124 -25.12 5.50 -19.21
C ILE A 124 -26.01 4.62 -18.33
N ARG A 125 -26.89 5.25 -17.55
CA ARG A 125 -27.92 4.57 -16.76
C ARG A 125 -29.26 4.81 -17.42
N ARG A 126 -30.07 3.75 -17.56
CA ARG A 126 -31.43 3.88 -18.07
C ARG A 126 -32.29 4.59 -17.02
N ARG A 127 -33.03 5.61 -17.44
CA ARG A 127 -34.01 6.29 -16.59
C ARG A 127 -35.24 5.39 -16.40
N PRO A 128 -35.95 5.49 -15.26
CA PRO A 128 -37.27 4.88 -15.13
C PRO A 128 -38.22 5.35 -16.25
N GLU A 129 -39.10 4.47 -16.70
CA GLU A 129 -40.05 4.75 -17.79
C GLU A 129 -41.17 5.73 -17.38
N SER A 130 -41.56 5.75 -16.10
CA SER A 130 -42.51 6.73 -15.56
C SER A 130 -42.01 7.32 -14.23
N CYS A 131 -42.43 8.56 -13.95
CA CYS A 131 -42.15 9.28 -12.71
C CYS A 131 -43.44 9.97 -12.26
N HIS A 132 -44.03 9.52 -11.16
CA HIS A 132 -45.24 10.11 -10.58
C HIS A 132 -44.84 10.89 -9.33
N ALA A 133 -44.66 12.20 -9.45
CA ALA A 133 -44.15 13.05 -8.38
C ALA A 133 -45.18 13.32 -7.27
N TYR A 134 -46.48 13.22 -7.59
CA TYR A 134 -47.57 13.51 -6.69
C TYR A 134 -48.73 12.55 -6.93
N HIS A 135 -49.41 12.18 -5.85
CA HIS A 135 -50.70 11.48 -5.92
C HIS A 135 -51.85 12.51 -5.85
N PRO A 136 -52.94 12.30 -6.60
CA PRO A 136 -54.15 13.09 -6.41
C PRO A 136 -54.72 12.85 -5.00
N GLN A 137 -55.26 13.90 -4.39
CA GLN A 137 -56.02 13.83 -3.14
C GLN A 137 -57.41 13.25 -3.39
#